data_AF-A0A7K2QLZ1-F1
#
_entry.id   AF-A0A7K2QLZ1-F1
#
_cell.length_a   1.000
_cell.length_b   1.000
_cell.length_c   1.000
_cell.angle_alpha   90.00
_cell.angle_beta   90.00
_cell.angle_gamma   90.00
#
_symmetry.space_group_name_H-M   'P 1'
#
loop_
_entity.id
_entity.type
_entity.pdbx_description
1 polymer ?
#
loop_
_entity_poly.entity_id
_entity_poly.type
_entity_poly.pdbx_seq_one_letter_code
_entity_poly.pdbx_strand_id
1 'polypeptide(L)'
;MRYRTLGGTGIEVSAHCLGTMMFGAVGNGDHEDCVRIIHAALDQGINFVDTADMYSAGESEEIVGKALRGRRDDVVLATKVHFRMGEGRNRSGNSRRWITQAVEDSLRRLDTDWIDLYQVHRPDHTTDVEETLSVLGDLVRAGKIRAFGCSTFPAEEIAEAHHVAERRALPRFRTEQPPYSILARGVEAAVLPVARRHGMGVLTWSPLASGFLSGRYRLGGPVDLSTGRAALTPARFDPAIPGNVAKLEAVEALVELAY
;
A
#
# COMPACT_ATOMS: atom_id res chain seq x y z
N MET A 1 -15.09 15.69 -4.85
CA MET A 1 -13.98 14.73 -5.03
C MET A 1 -13.72 14.51 -6.52
N ARG A 2 -12.47 14.25 -6.96
CA ARG A 2 -12.17 13.78 -8.34
C ARG A 2 -11.98 12.26 -8.32
N TYR A 3 -12.57 11.57 -9.29
CA TYR A 3 -12.43 10.11 -9.46
C TYR A 3 -11.65 9.78 -10.73
N ARG A 4 -11.03 8.60 -10.76
CA ARG A 4 -10.26 8.06 -11.88
C ARG A 4 -10.45 6.55 -11.94
N THR A 5 -10.47 6.00 -13.14
CA THR A 5 -10.40 4.55 -13.31
C THR A 5 -9.03 4.03 -12.85
N LEU A 6 -9.02 2.98 -12.04
CA LEU A 6 -7.83 2.35 -11.51
C LEU A 6 -7.20 1.45 -12.59
N GLY A 7 -6.34 2.02 -13.43
CA GLY A 7 -5.74 1.31 -14.56
C GLY A 7 -6.80 0.72 -15.50
N GLY A 8 -6.52 -0.45 -16.06
CA GLY A 8 -7.46 -1.20 -16.90
C GLY A 8 -8.47 -2.09 -16.15
N THR A 9 -8.89 -1.72 -14.93
CA THR A 9 -9.83 -2.52 -14.12
C THR A 9 -11.30 -2.15 -14.34
N GLY A 10 -11.59 -0.91 -14.75
CA GLY A 10 -12.95 -0.36 -14.75
C GLY A 10 -13.46 0.10 -13.38
N ILE A 11 -12.71 -0.12 -12.30
CA ILE A 11 -13.06 0.36 -10.95
C ILE A 11 -12.70 1.85 -10.85
N GLU A 12 -13.66 2.69 -10.46
CA GLU A 12 -13.40 4.12 -10.22
C GLU A 12 -13.01 4.38 -8.76
N VAL A 13 -11.86 5.02 -8.56
CA VAL A 13 -11.33 5.39 -7.24
C VAL A 13 -11.15 6.90 -7.13
N SER A 14 -11.30 7.43 -5.92
CA SER A 14 -10.97 8.81 -5.61
C SER A 14 -9.49 9.07 -5.86
N ALA A 15 -9.15 10.28 -6.32
CA ALA A 15 -7.77 10.69 -6.59
C ALA A 15 -6.87 10.66 -5.33
N HIS A 16 -7.48 10.63 -4.15
CA HIS A 16 -6.83 10.39 -2.87
C HIS A 16 -7.28 9.05 -2.31
N CYS A 17 -6.35 8.30 -1.73
CA CYS A 17 -6.59 7.05 -1.02
C CYS A 17 -6.20 7.24 0.45
N LEU A 18 -7.05 6.79 1.37
CA LEU A 18 -6.72 6.78 2.80
C LEU A 18 -5.94 5.51 3.13
N GLY A 19 -4.64 5.65 3.40
CA GLY A 19 -3.80 4.55 3.88
C GLY A 19 -3.84 4.42 5.41
N THR A 20 -3.98 3.21 5.93
CA THR A 20 -4.24 2.95 7.36
C THR A 20 -3.05 2.38 8.11
N MET A 21 -1.83 2.42 7.54
CA MET A 21 -0.60 1.88 8.16
C MET A 21 -0.39 2.32 9.62
N MET A 22 -0.82 3.53 9.98
CA MET A 22 -0.65 4.08 11.33
C MET A 22 -1.82 3.76 12.27
N PHE A 23 -2.80 2.95 11.87
CA PHE A 23 -3.91 2.55 12.74
C PHE A 23 -3.55 1.28 13.53
N GLY A 24 -3.88 1.27 14.82
CA GLY A 24 -3.49 0.25 15.78
C GLY A 24 -2.17 0.55 16.50
N ALA A 25 -1.61 -0.48 17.14
CA ALA A 25 -0.50 -0.42 18.09
C ALA A 25 0.77 0.27 17.58
N VAL A 26 1.00 0.30 16.25
CA VAL A 26 2.17 0.95 15.64
C VAL A 26 2.05 2.48 15.61
N GLY A 27 0.84 3.03 15.72
CA GLY A 27 0.59 4.47 15.64
C GLY A 27 -0.52 4.92 16.56
N ASN A 28 -1.75 4.93 16.05
CA ASN A 28 -2.94 5.35 16.75
C ASN A 28 -3.71 4.11 17.24
N GLY A 29 -3.55 3.77 18.52
CA GLY A 29 -4.28 2.68 19.17
C GLY A 29 -5.72 3.03 19.58
N ASP A 30 -6.18 4.27 19.39
CA ASP A 30 -7.57 4.64 19.61
C ASP A 30 -8.42 4.24 18.40
N HIS A 31 -9.13 3.12 18.53
CA HIS A 31 -9.99 2.58 17.48
C HIS A 31 -11.12 3.53 17.10
N GLU A 32 -11.71 4.25 18.06
CA GLU A 32 -12.82 5.18 17.78
C GLU A 32 -12.32 6.41 17.02
N ASP A 33 -11.13 6.91 17.36
CA ASP A 33 -10.50 7.98 16.60
C ASP A 33 -10.12 7.54 15.18
N CYS A 34 -9.58 6.32 15.01
CA CYS A 34 -9.31 5.76 13.68
C CYS A 34 -10.58 5.61 12.84
N VAL A 35 -11.67 5.12 13.43
CA VAL A 35 -12.99 5.04 12.77
C VAL A 35 -13.46 6.43 12.35
N ARG A 36 -13.36 7.43 13.25
CA ARG A 36 -13.68 8.83 12.94
C ARG A 36 -12.85 9.37 11.76
N ILE A 37 -11.56 9.06 11.68
CA ILE A 37 -10.70 9.46 10.55
C ILE A 37 -11.19 8.83 9.24
N ILE A 38 -11.54 7.54 9.26
CA ILE A 38 -12.09 6.85 8.08
C ILE A 38 -13.40 7.52 7.66
N HIS A 39 -14.34 7.72 8.58
CA HIS A 39 -15.63 8.35 8.28
C HIS A 39 -15.45 9.76 7.75
N ALA A 40 -14.57 10.56 8.34
CA ALA A 40 -14.27 11.90 7.83
C ALA A 40 -13.73 11.88 6.39
N ALA A 41 -12.88 10.91 6.03
CA ALA A 41 -12.41 10.75 4.65
C ALA A 41 -13.55 10.36 3.70
N LEU A 42 -14.38 9.39 4.09
CA LEU A 42 -15.53 8.93 3.30
C LEU A 42 -16.55 10.06 3.08
N ASP A 43 -16.84 10.84 4.12
CA ASP A 43 -17.78 11.96 4.07
C ASP A 43 -17.27 13.11 3.17
N GLN A 44 -15.96 13.19 2.90
CA GLN A 44 -15.36 14.10 1.91
C GLN A 44 -15.31 13.50 0.48
N GLY A 45 -15.89 12.32 0.29
CA GLY A 45 -15.99 11.61 -0.98
C GLY A 45 -14.80 10.70 -1.31
N ILE A 46 -13.84 10.50 -0.40
CA ILE A 46 -12.81 9.46 -0.61
C ILE A 46 -13.52 8.11 -0.59
N ASN A 47 -13.39 7.31 -1.66
CA ASN A 47 -13.98 5.97 -1.71
C ASN A 47 -12.90 4.87 -1.68
N PHE A 48 -11.63 5.22 -1.51
CA PHE A 48 -10.51 4.29 -1.62
C PHE A 48 -9.75 4.18 -0.31
N VAL A 49 -9.80 3.02 0.35
CA VAL A 49 -9.13 2.74 1.63
C VAL A 49 -8.11 1.62 1.44
N ASP A 50 -6.88 1.83 1.91
CA ASP A 50 -5.76 0.89 1.79
C ASP A 50 -5.22 0.48 3.17
N THR A 51 -5.19 -0.83 3.42
CA THR A 51 -4.63 -1.46 4.63
C THR A 51 -3.70 -2.62 4.24
N ALA A 52 -3.19 -3.40 5.20
CA ALA A 52 -2.43 -4.62 4.95
C ALA A 52 -2.53 -5.56 6.16
N ASP A 53 -2.40 -6.86 5.91
CA ASP A 53 -2.35 -7.88 6.96
C ASP A 53 -1.33 -7.57 8.08
N MET A 54 -0.13 -7.11 7.71
CA MET A 54 0.96 -6.81 8.63
C MET A 54 0.78 -5.50 9.40
N TYR A 55 -0.14 -4.61 9.01
CA TYR A 55 -0.30 -3.32 9.68
C TYR A 55 -0.85 -3.53 11.09
N SER A 56 -0.04 -3.18 12.09
CA SER A 56 -0.28 -3.49 13.50
C SER A 56 -0.65 -4.97 13.71
N ALA A 57 0.03 -5.87 12.99
CA ALA A 57 -0.20 -7.33 13.03
C ALA A 57 -1.65 -7.77 12.81
N GLY A 58 -2.41 -7.03 11.99
CA GLY A 58 -3.79 -7.32 11.60
C GLY A 58 -4.80 -6.38 12.24
N GLU A 59 -4.45 -5.70 13.34
CA GLU A 59 -5.35 -4.78 14.05
C GLU A 59 -5.86 -3.65 13.14
N SER A 60 -5.03 -3.16 12.19
CA SER A 60 -5.49 -2.14 11.25
C SER A 60 -6.64 -2.64 10.37
N GLU A 61 -6.69 -3.93 10.02
CA GLU A 61 -7.80 -4.50 9.25
C GLU A 61 -9.07 -4.61 10.09
N GLU A 62 -8.95 -4.93 11.38
CA GLU A 62 -10.08 -4.97 12.32
C GLU A 62 -10.71 -3.58 12.50
N ILE A 63 -9.88 -2.54 12.61
CA ILE A 63 -10.32 -1.14 12.67
C ILE A 63 -11.05 -0.75 11.37
N VAL A 64 -10.49 -1.10 10.21
CA VAL A 64 -11.11 -0.81 8.91
C VAL A 64 -12.43 -1.55 8.76
N GLY A 65 -12.48 -2.85 9.09
CA GLY A 65 -13.71 -3.63 9.05
C GLY A 65 -14.81 -3.03 9.91
N LYS A 66 -14.49 -2.64 11.15
CA LYS A 66 -15.41 -1.90 12.04
C LYS A 66 -15.91 -0.61 11.41
N ALA A 67 -15.03 0.18 10.80
CA ALA A 67 -15.37 1.47 10.21
C ALA A 67 -16.27 1.36 8.97
N LEU A 68 -16.17 0.26 8.22
CA LEU A 68 -16.90 0.06 6.95
C LEU A 68 -18.25 -0.64 7.11
N ARG A 69 -18.63 -1.08 8.31
CA ARG A 69 -19.96 -1.65 8.56
C ARG A 69 -21.07 -0.69 8.11
N GLY A 70 -21.95 -1.19 7.23
CA GLY A 70 -23.04 -0.40 6.65
C GLY A 70 -22.63 0.60 5.55
N ARG A 71 -21.35 0.65 5.17
CA ARG A 71 -20.81 1.50 4.07
C ARG A 71 -19.92 0.72 3.09
N ARG A 72 -19.86 -0.61 3.22
CA ARG A 72 -18.91 -1.46 2.51
C ARG A 72 -19.06 -1.37 0.98
N ASP A 73 -20.28 -1.28 0.47
CA ASP A 73 -20.57 -1.25 -0.98
C ASP A 73 -20.08 0.05 -1.65
N ASP A 74 -19.93 1.13 -0.89
CA ASP A 74 -19.50 2.44 -1.40
C ASP A 74 -17.97 2.62 -1.40
N VAL A 75 -17.23 1.61 -0.93
CA VAL A 75 -15.77 1.68 -0.73
C VAL A 75 -15.05 0.67 -1.59
N VAL A 76 -14.03 1.14 -2.31
CA VAL A 76 -12.98 0.32 -2.89
C VAL A 76 -11.98 0.01 -1.78
N LEU A 77 -11.97 -1.23 -1.32
CA LEU A 77 -11.12 -1.70 -0.24
C LEU A 77 -9.89 -2.42 -0.79
N ALA A 78 -8.70 -1.91 -0.46
CA ALA A 78 -7.43 -2.55 -0.74
C ALA A 78 -6.80 -3.13 0.53
N THR A 79 -6.27 -4.36 0.40
CA THR A 79 -5.35 -4.92 1.40
C THR A 79 -4.18 -5.64 0.72
N LYS A 80 -3.20 -6.09 1.50
CA LYS A 80 -1.93 -6.63 1.00
C LYS A 80 -1.52 -7.87 1.78
N VAL A 81 -0.73 -8.72 1.12
CA VAL A 81 -0.11 -9.92 1.68
C VAL A 81 1.36 -9.98 1.28
N HIS A 82 2.23 -10.38 2.21
CA HIS A 82 3.60 -10.85 1.95
C HIS A 82 4.35 -11.09 3.25
N PHE A 83 4.31 -10.11 4.16
CA PHE A 83 5.16 -10.08 5.33
C PHE A 83 4.79 -11.20 6.31
N ARG A 84 5.71 -11.48 7.23
CA ARG A 84 5.55 -12.58 8.18
C ARG A 84 4.50 -12.26 9.23
N MET A 85 3.46 -13.10 9.27
CA MET A 85 2.38 -13.04 10.24
C MET A 85 2.56 -14.11 11.31
N GLY A 86 3.07 -13.71 12.48
CA GLY A 86 3.29 -14.60 13.62
C GLY A 86 4.50 -15.54 13.47
N GLU A 87 4.56 -16.55 14.34
CA GLU A 87 5.69 -17.49 14.42
C GLU A 87 5.50 -18.73 13.54
N GLY A 88 6.63 -19.30 13.08
CA GLY A 88 6.67 -20.56 12.34
C GLY A 88 6.93 -20.42 10.84
N ARG A 89 7.04 -21.58 10.18
CA ARG A 89 7.33 -21.68 8.74
C ARG A 89 6.07 -21.43 7.91
N ASN A 90 6.25 -20.96 6.67
CA ASN A 90 5.17 -20.76 5.70
C ASN A 90 4.08 -19.80 6.18
N ARG A 91 4.46 -18.76 6.93
CA ARG A 91 3.59 -17.66 7.39
C ARG A 91 3.92 -16.32 6.74
N SER A 92 4.43 -16.36 5.52
CA SER A 92 4.90 -15.21 4.73
C SER A 92 5.09 -15.62 3.27
N GLY A 93 5.44 -14.66 2.42
CA GLY A 93 5.82 -14.85 1.02
C GLY A 93 4.63 -14.86 0.08
N ASN A 94 4.88 -15.27 -1.16
CA ASN A 94 3.91 -15.17 -2.25
C ASN A 94 3.44 -16.54 -2.76
N SER A 95 3.69 -17.60 -1.99
CA SER A 95 3.24 -18.96 -2.30
C SER A 95 1.71 -19.09 -2.24
N ARG A 96 1.15 -20.00 -3.03
CA ARG A 96 -0.28 -20.36 -2.97
C ARG A 96 -0.73 -20.73 -1.57
N ARG A 97 0.09 -21.49 -0.84
CA ARG A 97 -0.19 -21.90 0.55
C ARG A 97 -0.45 -20.68 1.44
N TRP A 98 0.43 -19.68 1.39
CA TRP A 98 0.30 -18.52 2.25
C TRP A 98 -0.77 -17.55 1.76
N ILE A 99 -0.80 -17.24 0.46
CA ILE A 99 -1.78 -16.29 -0.11
C ILE A 99 -3.22 -16.76 0.15
N THR A 100 -3.50 -18.07 0.02
CA THR A 100 -4.82 -18.64 0.29
C THR A 100 -5.20 -18.50 1.77
N GLN A 101 -4.28 -18.72 2.70
CA GLN A 101 -4.56 -18.55 4.13
C GLN A 101 -4.74 -17.07 4.48
N ALA A 102 -3.84 -16.21 4.00
CA ALA A 102 -3.81 -14.79 4.33
C ALA A 102 -5.06 -14.04 3.84
N VAL A 103 -5.63 -14.42 2.68
CA VAL A 103 -6.86 -13.79 2.19
C VAL A 103 -8.05 -14.13 3.08
N GLU A 104 -8.21 -15.38 3.56
CA GLU A 104 -9.28 -15.72 4.51
C GLU A 104 -9.13 -14.95 5.82
N ASP A 105 -7.90 -14.85 6.32
CA ASP A 105 -7.63 -14.15 7.58
C ASP A 105 -7.91 -12.64 7.44
N SER A 106 -7.59 -12.06 6.28
CA SER A 106 -7.89 -10.66 5.99
C SER A 106 -9.39 -10.41 5.85
N LEU A 107 -10.11 -11.25 5.09
CA LEU A 107 -11.57 -11.17 4.95
C LEU A 107 -12.27 -11.25 6.31
N ARG A 108 -11.82 -12.15 7.19
CA ARG A 108 -12.34 -12.28 8.56
C ARG A 108 -12.11 -11.02 9.40
N ARG A 109 -10.90 -10.43 9.37
CA ARG A 109 -10.61 -9.20 10.12
C ARG A 109 -11.35 -7.99 9.55
N LEU A 110 -11.48 -7.92 8.23
CA LEU A 110 -12.18 -6.85 7.51
C LEU A 110 -13.71 -6.98 7.57
N ASP A 111 -14.24 -8.10 8.09
CA ASP A 111 -15.67 -8.36 8.23
C ASP A 111 -16.45 -8.19 6.90
N THR A 112 -15.90 -8.80 5.83
CA THR A 112 -16.42 -8.68 4.45
C THR A 112 -16.17 -9.98 3.67
N ASP A 113 -17.01 -10.26 2.68
CA ASP A 113 -16.86 -11.44 1.81
C ASP A 113 -15.95 -11.19 0.59
N TRP A 114 -15.59 -9.92 0.33
CA TRP A 114 -14.69 -9.58 -0.77
C TRP A 114 -13.75 -8.41 -0.48
N ILE A 115 -12.63 -8.41 -1.21
CA ILE A 115 -11.65 -7.33 -1.32
C ILE A 115 -11.66 -6.79 -2.75
N ASP A 116 -11.66 -5.48 -2.94
CA ASP A 116 -11.69 -4.88 -4.28
C ASP A 116 -10.31 -4.94 -4.95
N LEU A 117 -9.25 -4.67 -4.19
CA LEU A 117 -7.87 -4.75 -4.66
C LEU A 117 -6.97 -5.51 -3.67
N TYR A 118 -6.49 -6.67 -4.07
CA TYR A 118 -5.53 -7.45 -3.25
C TYR A 118 -4.12 -7.34 -3.81
N GLN A 119 -3.17 -6.85 -3.01
CA GLN A 119 -1.83 -6.54 -3.50
C GLN A 119 -0.77 -7.46 -2.91
N VAL A 120 0.13 -7.94 -3.77
CA VAL A 120 1.37 -8.59 -3.33
C VAL A 120 2.30 -7.51 -2.80
N HIS A 121 2.54 -7.50 -1.49
CA HIS A 121 3.16 -6.37 -0.81
C HIS A 121 4.64 -6.19 -1.18
N ARG A 122 5.36 -7.26 -1.54
CA ARG A 122 6.77 -7.23 -2.01
C ARG A 122 7.06 -8.41 -2.95
N PRO A 123 8.09 -8.32 -3.80
CA PRO A 123 8.63 -9.47 -4.50
C PRO A 123 9.03 -10.60 -3.57
N ASP A 124 8.91 -11.84 -4.04
CA ASP A 124 9.37 -13.04 -3.35
C ASP A 124 10.16 -13.89 -4.34
N HIS A 125 11.48 -13.90 -4.21
CA HIS A 125 12.38 -14.64 -5.10
C HIS A 125 12.48 -16.15 -4.76
N THR A 126 11.70 -16.62 -3.79
CA THR A 126 11.59 -18.04 -3.44
C THR A 126 10.33 -18.70 -4.01
N THR A 127 9.42 -17.91 -4.60
CA THR A 127 8.20 -18.39 -5.26
C THR A 127 8.18 -17.92 -6.71
N ASP A 128 8.00 -18.84 -7.66
CA ASP A 128 7.84 -18.48 -9.07
C ASP A 128 6.60 -17.60 -9.26
N VAL A 129 6.73 -16.53 -10.05
CA VAL A 129 5.62 -15.58 -10.30
C VAL A 129 4.40 -16.27 -10.94
N GLU A 130 4.61 -17.35 -11.69
CA GLU A 130 3.53 -18.18 -12.25
C GLU A 130 2.62 -18.74 -11.14
N GLU A 131 3.19 -19.24 -10.03
CA GLU A 131 2.45 -19.77 -8.89
C GLU A 131 1.64 -18.66 -8.21
N THR A 132 2.26 -17.48 -8.01
CA THR A 132 1.60 -16.30 -7.43
C THR A 132 0.43 -15.81 -8.29
N LEU A 133 0.63 -15.66 -9.61
CA LEU A 133 -0.42 -15.23 -10.53
C LEU A 133 -1.56 -16.25 -10.63
N SER A 134 -1.21 -17.54 -10.58
CA SER A 134 -2.17 -18.65 -10.59
C SER A 134 -3.12 -18.60 -9.39
N VAL A 135 -2.59 -18.48 -8.16
CA VAL A 135 -3.45 -18.40 -6.96
C VAL A 135 -4.28 -17.12 -6.93
N LEU A 136 -3.73 -15.97 -7.32
CA LEU A 136 -4.49 -14.71 -7.39
C LEU A 136 -5.63 -14.81 -8.41
N GLY A 137 -5.39 -15.45 -9.55
CA GLY A 137 -6.43 -15.73 -10.53
C GLY A 137 -7.55 -16.63 -10.00
N ASP A 138 -7.21 -17.65 -9.21
CA ASP A 138 -8.22 -18.50 -8.55
C ASP A 138 -9.05 -17.74 -7.52
N LEU A 139 -8.44 -16.83 -6.77
CA LEU A 139 -9.16 -15.97 -5.81
C LEU A 139 -10.12 -15.00 -6.51
N VAL A 140 -9.77 -14.50 -7.70
CA VAL A 140 -10.69 -13.73 -8.54
C VAL A 140 -11.88 -14.59 -8.96
N ARG A 141 -11.63 -15.81 -9.47
CA ARG A 141 -12.70 -16.74 -9.88
C ARG A 141 -13.61 -17.14 -8.72
N ALA A 142 -13.03 -17.28 -7.53
CA ALA A 142 -13.77 -17.58 -6.30
C ALA A 142 -14.57 -16.39 -5.75
N GLY A 143 -14.45 -15.19 -6.35
CA GLY A 143 -15.16 -13.99 -5.90
C GLY A 143 -14.63 -13.38 -4.61
N LYS A 144 -13.48 -13.83 -4.10
CA LYS A 144 -12.86 -13.31 -2.87
C LYS A 144 -12.15 -11.97 -3.10
N ILE A 145 -11.62 -11.78 -4.30
CA ILE A 145 -10.98 -10.53 -4.72
C ILE A 145 -11.53 -10.08 -6.07
N ARG A 146 -11.60 -8.77 -6.36
CA ARG A 146 -12.05 -8.24 -7.67
C ARG A 146 -10.90 -8.00 -8.62
N ALA A 147 -9.84 -7.37 -8.14
CA ALA A 147 -8.60 -7.13 -8.85
C ALA A 147 -7.39 -7.41 -7.95
N PHE A 148 -6.22 -7.55 -8.55
CA PHE A 148 -4.98 -7.70 -7.80
C PHE A 148 -3.83 -6.92 -8.44
N GLY A 149 -2.85 -6.60 -7.60
CA GLY A 149 -1.68 -5.81 -7.98
C GLY A 149 -0.43 -6.19 -7.22
N CYS A 150 0.60 -5.38 -7.37
CA CYS A 150 1.87 -5.52 -6.69
C CYS A 150 2.26 -4.21 -5.98
N SER A 151 3.23 -4.28 -5.07
CA SER A 151 3.77 -3.10 -4.39
C SER A 151 5.28 -3.20 -4.28
N THR A 152 5.94 -2.12 -4.69
CA THR A 152 7.41 -1.98 -4.65
C THR A 152 8.09 -3.08 -5.46
N PHE A 153 7.51 -3.43 -6.61
CA PHE A 153 8.15 -4.33 -7.57
C PHE A 153 9.11 -3.56 -8.49
N PRO A 154 10.31 -4.11 -8.78
CA PRO A 154 11.16 -3.61 -9.85
C PRO A 154 10.45 -3.68 -11.21
N ALA A 155 10.82 -2.78 -12.12
CA ALA A 155 10.16 -2.66 -13.41
C ALA A 155 10.34 -3.92 -14.28
N GLU A 156 11.50 -4.55 -14.18
CA GLU A 156 11.86 -5.81 -14.83
C GLU A 156 11.00 -6.98 -14.35
N GLU A 157 10.67 -7.04 -13.06
CA GLU A 157 9.82 -8.10 -12.50
C GLU A 157 8.35 -7.90 -12.87
N ILE A 158 7.89 -6.65 -12.96
CA ILE A 158 6.56 -6.34 -13.50
C ILE A 158 6.47 -6.80 -14.96
N ALA A 159 7.48 -6.49 -15.78
CA ALA A 159 7.52 -6.89 -17.18
C ALA A 159 7.52 -8.43 -17.33
N GLU A 160 8.33 -9.14 -16.53
CA GLU A 160 8.37 -10.61 -16.54
C GLU A 160 7.03 -11.20 -16.07
N ALA A 161 6.41 -10.66 -15.03
CA ALA A 161 5.09 -11.12 -14.56
C ALA A 161 4.03 -11.00 -15.66
N HIS A 162 4.01 -9.90 -16.42
CA HIS A 162 3.11 -9.73 -17.56
C HIS A 162 3.40 -10.71 -18.69
N HIS A 163 4.68 -10.97 -19.00
CA HIS A 163 5.09 -11.95 -20.00
C HIS A 163 4.69 -13.38 -19.62
N VAL A 164 4.89 -13.77 -18.36
CA VAL A 164 4.44 -15.07 -17.84
C VAL A 164 2.91 -15.17 -17.90
N ALA A 165 2.19 -14.13 -17.49
CA ALA A 165 0.72 -14.11 -17.54
C ALA A 165 0.20 -14.36 -18.97
N GLU A 166 0.78 -13.68 -19.96
CA GLU A 166 0.40 -13.85 -21.37
C GLU A 166 0.72 -15.25 -21.89
N ARG A 167 1.95 -15.76 -21.65
CA ARG A 167 2.37 -17.09 -22.12
C ARG A 167 1.59 -18.24 -21.49
N ARG A 168 1.10 -18.07 -20.27
CA ARG A 168 0.39 -19.10 -19.49
C ARG A 168 -1.12 -18.90 -19.45
N ALA A 169 -1.65 -17.89 -20.14
CA ALA A 169 -3.06 -17.50 -20.08
C ALA A 169 -3.57 -17.26 -18.64
N LEU A 170 -2.72 -16.67 -17.78
CA LEU A 170 -3.07 -16.28 -16.43
C LEU A 170 -3.53 -14.80 -16.38
N PRO A 171 -4.33 -14.43 -15.37
CA PRO A 171 -4.54 -13.02 -15.05
C PRO A 171 -3.22 -12.32 -14.72
N ARG A 172 -3.18 -10.99 -14.90
CA ARG A 172 -1.99 -10.16 -14.73
C ARG A 172 -2.22 -9.08 -13.67
N PHE A 173 -1.13 -8.54 -13.11
CA PHE A 173 -1.20 -7.40 -12.20
C PHE A 173 -1.93 -6.21 -12.86
N ARG A 174 -2.83 -5.61 -12.10
CA ARG A 174 -3.62 -4.45 -12.55
C ARG A 174 -3.15 -3.15 -11.94
N THR A 175 -2.40 -3.22 -10.84
CA THR A 175 -1.86 -2.05 -10.18
C THR A 175 -0.45 -2.28 -9.67
N GLU A 176 0.29 -1.19 -9.50
CA GLU A 176 1.54 -1.13 -8.75
C GLU A 176 1.40 -0.05 -7.67
N GLN A 177 1.89 -0.32 -6.45
CA GLN A 177 1.87 0.61 -5.33
C GLN A 177 3.29 0.98 -4.89
N PRO A 178 3.94 1.96 -5.55
CA PRO A 178 5.32 2.33 -5.28
C PRO A 178 5.43 3.57 -4.37
N PRO A 179 6.59 3.82 -3.73
CA PRO A 179 6.86 5.10 -3.09
C PRO A 179 6.98 6.19 -4.15
N TYR A 180 6.32 7.33 -3.93
CA TYR A 180 6.51 8.48 -4.81
C TYR A 180 6.26 9.79 -4.06
N SER A 181 7.24 10.70 -4.13
CA SER A 181 7.14 12.06 -3.60
C SER A 181 8.15 12.95 -4.30
N ILE A 182 8.13 14.25 -4.03
CA ILE A 182 9.15 15.20 -4.54
C ILE A 182 10.58 14.72 -4.18
N LEU A 183 10.75 14.09 -3.01
CA LEU A 183 12.05 13.60 -2.52
C LEU A 183 12.36 12.14 -2.91
N ALA A 184 11.41 11.42 -3.53
CA ALA A 184 11.56 10.01 -3.88
C ALA A 184 10.94 9.76 -5.26
N ARG A 185 11.74 10.00 -6.30
CA ARG A 185 11.31 10.01 -7.71
C ARG A 185 11.86 8.86 -8.56
N GLY A 186 12.57 7.90 -7.95
CA GLY A 186 13.24 6.81 -8.68
C GLY A 186 12.31 5.98 -9.57
N VAL A 187 11.03 5.88 -9.20
CA VAL A 187 10.01 5.15 -9.97
C VAL A 187 9.71 5.76 -11.34
N GLU A 188 10.02 7.05 -11.55
CA GLU A 188 9.86 7.72 -12.85
C GLU A 188 10.77 7.12 -13.92
N ALA A 189 11.94 6.59 -13.54
CA ALA A 189 12.93 6.09 -14.48
C ALA A 189 12.47 4.83 -15.22
N ALA A 190 11.71 3.94 -14.56
CA ALA A 190 11.38 2.64 -15.12
C ALA A 190 9.98 2.13 -14.73
N VAL A 191 9.60 2.20 -13.45
CA VAL A 191 8.32 1.63 -12.96
C VAL A 191 7.12 2.34 -13.58
N LEU A 192 7.08 3.68 -13.59
CA LEU A 192 5.96 4.42 -14.19
C LEU A 192 5.84 4.21 -15.71
N PRO A 193 6.93 4.23 -16.50
CA PRO A 193 6.89 3.84 -17.91
C PRO A 193 6.34 2.42 -18.14
N VAL A 194 6.76 1.43 -17.34
CA VAL A 194 6.31 0.03 -17.46
C VAL A 194 4.83 -0.11 -17.06
N ALA A 195 4.43 0.48 -15.95
CA ALA A 195 3.03 0.50 -15.51
C ALA A 195 2.12 1.09 -16.60
N ARG A 196 2.54 2.22 -17.20
CA ARG A 196 1.81 2.84 -18.32
C ARG A 196 1.74 1.91 -19.55
N ARG A 197 2.85 1.27 -19.93
CA ARG A 197 2.91 0.33 -21.06
C ARG A 197 1.91 -0.81 -20.91
N HIS A 198 1.74 -1.32 -19.69
CA HIS A 198 0.83 -2.43 -19.40
C HIS A 198 -0.58 -2.00 -18.98
N GLY A 199 -0.89 -0.69 -19.00
CA GLY A 199 -2.19 -0.17 -18.60
C GLY A 199 -2.52 -0.39 -17.12
N MET A 200 -1.50 -0.42 -16.25
CA MET A 200 -1.65 -0.60 -14.82
C MET A 200 -2.03 0.73 -14.14
N GLY A 201 -2.83 0.64 -13.08
CA GLY A 201 -3.06 1.75 -12.15
C GLY A 201 -1.86 1.93 -11.22
N VAL A 202 -1.52 3.17 -10.88
CA VAL A 202 -0.48 3.45 -9.89
C VAL A 202 -1.09 4.17 -8.71
N LEU A 203 -0.92 3.60 -7.52
CA LEU A 203 -1.38 4.18 -6.26
C LEU A 203 -0.16 4.41 -5.35
N THR A 204 0.27 5.65 -5.21
CA THR A 204 1.57 5.94 -4.59
C THR A 204 1.49 6.05 -3.08
N TRP A 205 2.47 5.51 -2.35
CA TRP A 205 2.57 5.65 -0.90
C TRP A 205 3.64 6.65 -0.47
N SER A 206 3.50 7.16 0.77
CA SER A 206 4.32 8.23 1.36
C SER A 206 4.52 9.47 0.46
N PRO A 207 3.43 10.09 -0.05
CA PRO A 207 3.52 11.31 -0.86
C PRO A 207 4.17 12.48 -0.13
N LEU A 208 4.09 12.51 1.21
CA LEU A 208 4.75 13.51 2.06
C LEU A 208 6.12 13.07 2.59
N ALA A 209 6.73 12.06 1.97
CA ALA A 209 8.04 11.51 2.36
C ALA A 209 8.13 11.20 3.87
N SER A 210 7.13 10.50 4.42
CA SER A 210 7.02 10.20 5.86
C SER A 210 6.95 11.43 6.79
N GLY A 211 6.50 12.57 6.28
CA GLY A 211 6.30 13.81 7.04
C GLY A 211 7.39 14.86 6.80
N PHE A 212 8.47 14.55 6.08
CA PHE A 212 9.48 15.55 5.70
C PHE A 212 8.86 16.71 4.91
N LEU A 213 7.91 16.41 4.02
CA LEU A 213 7.22 17.43 3.20
C LEU A 213 5.97 18.02 3.89
N SER A 214 5.77 17.79 5.19
CA SER A 214 4.66 18.39 5.95
C SER A 214 5.07 19.65 6.72
N GLY A 215 6.35 20.04 6.67
CA GLY A 215 6.91 21.12 7.49
C GLY A 215 7.28 20.71 8.93
N ARG A 216 7.06 19.45 9.33
CA ARG A 216 7.37 18.98 10.70
C ARG A 216 8.87 18.88 10.98
N TYR A 217 9.66 18.51 9.98
CA TYR A 217 11.11 18.35 10.09
C TYR A 217 11.81 19.46 9.30
N ARG A 218 12.75 20.16 9.94
CA ARG A 218 13.48 21.31 9.38
C ARG A 218 14.98 21.14 9.56
N LEU A 219 15.76 21.78 8.70
CA LEU A 219 17.22 21.76 8.82
C LEU A 219 17.66 22.43 10.13
N GLY A 220 18.55 21.77 10.89
CA GLY A 220 19.00 22.24 12.20
C GLY A 220 17.95 22.17 13.32
N GLY A 221 16.72 21.75 13.02
CA GLY A 221 15.65 21.56 14.00
C GLY A 221 15.77 20.23 14.75
N PRO A 222 15.13 20.11 15.93
CA PRO A 222 15.13 18.86 16.68
C PRO A 222 14.34 17.78 15.94
N VAL A 223 14.86 16.55 15.95
CA VAL A 223 14.17 15.36 15.47
C VAL A 223 14.03 14.38 16.62
N ASP A 224 12.80 14.21 17.11
CA ASP A 224 12.50 13.19 18.12
C ASP A 224 12.42 11.80 17.47
N LEU A 225 13.44 10.98 17.72
CA LEU A 225 13.54 9.61 17.23
C LEU A 225 12.76 8.60 18.10
N SER A 226 12.12 9.02 19.18
CA SER A 226 11.39 8.15 20.11
C SER A 226 9.88 8.08 19.85
N THR A 227 9.36 8.91 18.93
CA THR A 227 7.92 8.96 18.64
C THR A 227 7.58 8.79 17.16
N GLY A 228 6.33 8.37 16.90
CA GLY A 228 5.76 8.26 15.54
C GLY A 228 6.60 7.39 14.59
N ARG A 229 6.67 7.80 13.31
CA ARG A 229 7.43 7.06 12.29
C ARG A 229 8.93 7.03 12.53
N ALA A 230 9.47 8.01 13.26
CA ALA A 230 10.89 8.07 13.58
C ALA A 230 11.28 6.95 14.55
N ALA A 231 10.42 6.61 15.51
CA ALA A 231 10.62 5.45 16.40
C ALA A 231 10.70 4.12 15.65
N LEU A 232 9.89 3.96 14.59
CA LEU A 232 9.83 2.71 13.81
C LEU A 232 11.05 2.51 12.92
N THR A 233 11.66 3.61 12.44
CA THR A 233 12.78 3.56 11.49
C THR A 233 13.76 4.70 11.75
N PRO A 234 14.45 4.74 12.91
CA PRO A 234 15.23 5.90 13.35
C PRO A 234 16.29 6.34 12.34
N ALA A 235 16.95 5.38 11.68
CA ALA A 235 17.93 5.66 10.63
C ALA A 235 17.38 6.48 9.44
N ARG A 236 16.06 6.49 9.20
CA ARG A 236 15.45 7.31 8.13
C ARG A 236 15.24 8.78 8.52
N PHE A 237 15.40 9.10 9.79
CA PHE A 237 15.15 10.42 10.37
C PHE A 237 16.38 11.00 11.07
N ASP A 238 17.37 10.19 11.40
CA ASP A 238 18.61 10.62 12.06
C ASP A 238 19.34 11.71 11.24
N PRO A 239 19.47 12.94 11.77
CA PRO A 239 20.13 14.05 11.07
C PRO A 239 21.64 13.87 10.97
N ALA A 240 22.26 12.91 11.67
CA ALA A 240 23.67 12.59 11.50
C ALA A 240 23.98 11.88 10.17
N ILE A 241 22.95 11.32 9.51
CA ILE A 241 23.10 10.63 8.23
C ILE A 241 23.05 11.65 7.08
N PRO A 242 24.09 11.76 6.23
CA PRO A 242 24.15 12.77 5.17
C PRO A 242 22.95 12.74 4.22
N GLY A 243 22.43 11.56 3.91
CA GLY A 243 21.24 11.41 3.06
C GLY A 243 19.96 11.99 3.68
N ASN A 244 19.87 12.13 5.00
CA ASN A 244 18.73 12.80 5.65
C ASN A 244 18.93 14.31 5.72
N VAL A 245 20.17 14.79 5.89
CA VAL A 245 20.51 16.21 5.76
C VAL A 245 20.16 16.73 4.37
N ALA A 246 20.57 16.02 3.32
CA ALA A 246 20.26 16.39 1.94
C ALA A 246 18.74 16.49 1.67
N LYS A 247 17.93 15.65 2.32
CA LYS A 247 16.46 15.76 2.24
C LYS A 247 15.96 17.03 2.92
N LEU A 248 16.50 17.39 4.08
CA LEU A 248 16.11 18.60 4.80
C LEU A 248 16.53 19.85 4.03
N GLU A 249 17.73 19.88 3.46
CA GLU A 249 18.16 20.97 2.55
C GLU A 249 17.21 21.13 1.36
N ALA A 250 16.78 20.02 0.74
CA ALA A 250 15.78 20.06 -0.31
C ALA A 250 14.41 20.59 0.19
N VAL A 251 14.01 20.26 1.43
CA VAL A 251 12.80 20.83 2.05
C VAL A 251 12.93 22.33 2.24
N GLU A 252 14.08 22.83 2.69
CA GLU A 252 14.32 24.28 2.84
C GLU A 252 14.20 25.00 1.49
N ALA A 253 14.81 24.46 0.43
CA ALA A 253 14.68 25.02 -0.92
C ALA A 253 13.24 25.03 -1.44
N LEU A 254 12.44 23.99 -1.14
CA LEU A 254 11.03 23.95 -1.51
C LEU A 254 10.20 24.98 -0.73
N VAL A 255 10.59 25.30 0.49
CA VAL A 255 9.91 26.30 1.32
C VAL A 255 10.16 27.70 0.77
N GLU A 256 11.40 28.01 0.36
CA GLU A 256 11.72 29.28 -0.30
C GLU A 256 10.88 29.51 -1.56
N LEU A 257 10.57 28.45 -2.33
CA LEU A 257 9.72 28.54 -3.52
C LEU A 257 8.22 28.71 -3.21
N ALA A 258 7.78 28.36 -2.00
CA ALA A 258 6.37 28.42 -1.62
C ALA A 258 5.92 29.80 -1.10
N TYR A 259 6.88 30.69 -0.82
CA TYR A 259 6.67 32.10 -0.48
C TYR A 259 6.75 32.98 -1.73
#